data_AF-A0A1G1WFQ7-F1
#
_entry.id   AF-A0A1G1WFQ7-F1
#
_cell.length_a   1.000
_cell.length_b   1.000
_cell.length_c   1.000
_cell.angle_alpha   90.00
_cell.angle_beta   90.00
_cell.angle_gamma   90.00
#
_symmetry.space_group_name_H-M   'P 1'
#
loop_
_entity.id
_entity.type
_entity.pdbx_description
1 polymer ?
#
loop_
_entity_poly.entity_id
_entity_poly.type
_entity_poly.pdbx_seq_one_letter_code
_entity_poly.pdbx_strand_id
1 'polypeptide(L)'
;MLKNINIPQFLTLEFWFRNAGPASLGETGFWLIVFLLTIASGIMGLLYNRCVIHHYPPKNRILKPAAIGLIVSGGVGVIFSSFHWQGINFLGARAFLLLIFIASLVWTAVFVYLYRKKIPGQSIKYEAGLIKQKYLSK
;
A
#
# COMPACT_ATOMS: atom_id res chain seq x y z
N MET A 1 -29.82 -19.09 -30.97
CA MET A 1 -28.57 -18.30 -31.09
C MET A 1 -28.15 -17.83 -29.71
N LEU A 2 -27.24 -18.56 -29.05
CA LEU A 2 -26.67 -18.12 -27.78
C LEU A 2 -25.71 -16.97 -28.06
N LYS A 3 -26.02 -15.81 -27.48
CA LYS A 3 -25.23 -14.58 -27.57
C LYS A 3 -23.82 -14.90 -27.10
N ASN A 4 -22.82 -14.71 -27.96
CA ASN A 4 -21.42 -14.92 -27.61
C ASN A 4 -21.05 -13.85 -26.58
N ILE A 5 -21.10 -14.21 -25.29
CA ILE A 5 -20.70 -13.32 -24.20
C ILE A 5 -19.19 -13.26 -24.26
N ASN A 6 -18.65 -12.20 -24.87
CA ASN A 6 -17.23 -11.88 -24.78
C ASN A 6 -16.92 -11.53 -23.33
N ILE A 7 -16.59 -12.54 -22.54
CA ILE A 7 -16.05 -12.34 -21.19
C ILE A 7 -14.68 -11.68 -21.40
N PRO A 8 -14.46 -10.49 -20.83
CA PRO A 8 -13.16 -9.84 -20.91
C PRO A 8 -12.05 -10.79 -20.46
N GLN A 9 -10.96 -10.88 -21.23
CA GLN A 9 -9.90 -11.85 -20.97
C GLN A 9 -9.28 -11.71 -19.57
N PHE A 10 -9.30 -10.52 -18.96
CA PHE A 10 -8.82 -10.32 -17.58
C PHE A 10 -9.69 -11.00 -16.50
N LEU A 11 -10.89 -11.47 -16.84
CA LEU A 11 -11.78 -12.19 -15.91
C LEU A 11 -11.56 -13.71 -15.94
N THR A 12 -10.75 -14.23 -16.86
CA THR A 12 -10.49 -15.67 -16.93
C THR A 12 -9.38 -16.07 -15.96
N LEU A 13 -9.53 -17.20 -15.30
CA LEU A 13 -8.52 -17.73 -14.38
C LEU A 13 -7.19 -18.00 -15.10
N GLU A 14 -7.27 -18.44 -16.35
CA GLU A 14 -6.10 -18.62 -17.21
C GLU A 14 -5.29 -17.33 -17.39
N PHE A 15 -5.93 -16.16 -17.46
CA PHE A 15 -5.19 -14.91 -17.60
C PHE A 15 -4.26 -14.62 -16.42
N TRP A 16 -4.68 -14.98 -15.20
CA TRP A 16 -3.94 -14.73 -13.96
C TRP A 16 -2.89 -15.79 -13.64
N PHE A 17 -3.17 -17.06 -14.00
CA PHE A 17 -2.39 -18.22 -13.55
C PHE A 17 -1.61 -18.93 -14.66
N ARG A 18 -1.84 -18.61 -15.95
CA ARG A 18 -1.03 -19.16 -17.04
C ARG A 18 0.40 -18.61 -16.94
N ASN A 19 1.38 -19.42 -17.33
CA ASN A 19 2.74 -18.96 -17.59
C ASN A 19 2.66 -17.82 -18.61
N ALA A 20 2.78 -16.60 -18.11
CA ALA A 20 2.83 -15.44 -18.95
C ALA A 20 4.22 -15.42 -19.58
N GLY A 21 4.27 -15.45 -20.92
CA GLY A 21 5.47 -15.02 -21.63
C GLY A 21 5.83 -13.58 -21.25
N PRO A 22 6.96 -13.05 -21.73
CA PRO A 22 7.41 -11.70 -21.41
C PRO A 22 6.25 -10.70 -21.55
N ALA A 23 5.98 -9.98 -20.46
CA ALA A 23 4.87 -9.05 -20.39
C ALA A 23 5.02 -7.96 -21.44
N SER A 24 3.90 -7.54 -22.03
CA SER A 24 3.93 -6.39 -22.94
C SER A 24 4.47 -5.15 -22.20
N LEU A 25 5.15 -4.26 -22.92
CA LEU A 25 5.64 -3.00 -22.37
C LEU A 25 4.52 -2.20 -21.69
N GLY A 26 3.30 -2.26 -22.23
CA GLY A 26 2.12 -1.60 -21.65
C GLY A 26 1.68 -2.19 -20.30
N GLU A 27 1.65 -3.51 -20.18
CA GLU A 27 1.28 -4.20 -18.93
C GLU A 27 2.31 -3.95 -17.82
N THR A 28 3.59 -4.07 -18.17
CA THR A 28 4.70 -3.77 -17.24
C THR A 28 4.68 -2.31 -16.81
N GLY A 29 4.51 -1.39 -17.78
CA GLY A 29 4.46 0.05 -17.53
C GLY A 29 3.32 0.42 -16.60
N PHE A 30 2.14 -0.17 -16.77
CA PHE A 30 1.00 0.05 -15.88
C PHE A 30 1.33 -0.34 -14.43
N TRP A 31 1.82 -1.57 -14.20
CA TRP A 31 2.17 -2.03 -12.86
C TRP A 31 3.29 -1.20 -12.22
N LEU A 32 4.32 -0.86 -13.00
CA LEU A 32 5.39 0.03 -12.53
C LEU A 32 4.85 1.39 -12.08
N ILE A 33 3.98 2.02 -12.87
CA ILE A 33 3.36 3.31 -12.51
C ILE A 33 2.56 3.17 -11.21
N VAL A 34 1.73 2.12 -11.08
CA VAL A 34 0.93 1.87 -9.88
C VAL A 34 1.81 1.72 -8.63
N PHE A 35 2.88 0.92 -8.72
CA PHE A 35 3.77 0.71 -7.58
C PHE A 35 4.65 1.91 -7.29
N LEU A 36 5.09 2.67 -8.30
CA LEU A 36 5.79 3.94 -8.10
C LEU A 36 4.89 4.97 -7.40
N LEU A 37 3.62 5.08 -7.77
CA LEU A 37 2.65 5.93 -7.06
C LEU A 37 2.45 5.47 -5.60
N THR A 38 2.43 4.15 -5.37
CA THR A 38 2.37 3.59 -4.01
C THR A 38 3.59 4.01 -3.19
N ILE A 39 4.80 3.90 -3.74
CA ILE A 39 6.03 4.37 -3.09
C ILE A 39 5.95 5.88 -2.83
N ALA A 40 5.56 6.67 -3.83
CA ALA A 40 5.46 8.12 -3.72
C ALA A 40 4.49 8.53 -2.59
N SER A 41 3.33 7.87 -2.47
CA SER A 41 2.38 8.11 -1.38
C SER A 41 2.96 7.76 0.00
N GLY A 42 3.73 6.68 0.10
CA GLY A 42 4.45 6.33 1.33
C GLY A 42 5.53 7.36 1.71
N ILE A 43 6.31 7.83 0.73
CA ILE A 43 7.31 8.89 0.95
C ILE A 43 6.63 10.19 1.39
N MET A 44 5.56 10.61 0.70
CA MET A 44 4.77 11.78 1.11
C MET A 44 4.22 11.62 2.53
N GLY A 45 3.75 10.42 2.91
CA GLY A 45 3.34 10.12 4.28
C GLY A 45 4.46 10.33 5.29
N LEU A 46 5.69 9.86 5.01
CA LEU A 46 6.85 10.08 5.88
C LEU A 46 7.24 11.56 5.97
N LEU A 47 7.24 12.28 4.85
CA LEU A 47 7.54 13.71 4.82
C LEU A 47 6.49 14.50 5.61
N TYR A 48 5.20 14.20 5.43
CA TYR A 48 4.11 14.81 6.19
C TYR A 48 4.26 14.56 7.70
N ASN A 49 4.60 13.32 8.09
CA ASN A 49 4.89 12.99 9.49
C ASN A 49 6.02 13.85 10.05
N ARG A 50 7.10 14.00 9.27
CA ARG A 50 8.29 14.74 9.70
C ARG A 50 8.03 16.25 9.77
N CYS A 51 7.32 16.83 8.81
CA CYS A 51 7.12 18.27 8.71
C CYS A 51 5.95 18.79 9.55
N VAL A 52 4.85 18.04 9.66
CA VAL A 52 3.61 18.54 10.29
C VAL A 52 3.36 17.93 11.66
N ILE A 53 3.62 16.62 11.83
CA ILE A 53 3.31 15.89 13.07
C ILE A 53 4.49 15.95 14.06
N HIS A 54 5.71 16.05 13.54
CA HIS A 54 6.95 16.09 14.32
C HIS A 54 7.03 14.91 15.30
N HIS A 55 6.90 15.18 16.59
CA HIS A 55 7.03 14.24 17.70
C HIS A 55 5.69 14.04 18.44
N TYR A 56 4.54 14.26 17.79
CA TYR A 56 3.25 13.94 18.41
C TYR A 56 3.06 12.40 18.43
N PRO A 57 3.25 11.71 19.58
CA PRO A 57 3.41 10.27 19.62
C PRO A 57 2.22 9.46 19.07
N PRO A 58 0.94 9.83 19.32
CA PRO A 58 -0.18 8.98 18.90
C PRO A 58 -0.41 8.99 17.38
N LYS A 59 -0.08 10.09 16.69
CA LYS A 59 -0.15 10.16 15.23
C LYS A 59 1.06 9.50 14.57
N ASN A 60 2.27 9.76 15.10
CA ASN A 60 3.52 9.23 14.57
C ASN A 60 3.59 7.68 14.65
N ARG A 61 3.11 7.09 15.76
CA ARG A 61 3.08 5.63 15.97
C ARG A 61 2.26 4.86 14.94
N ILE A 62 1.32 5.51 14.27
CA ILE A 62 0.45 4.87 13.26
C ILE A 62 0.90 5.28 11.85
N LEU A 63 1.24 6.54 11.64
CA LEU A 63 1.56 7.07 10.32
C LEU A 63 2.92 6.60 9.79
N LYS A 64 3.94 6.50 10.67
CA LYS A 64 5.27 6.02 10.28
C LYS A 64 5.28 4.57 9.78
N PRO A 65 4.76 3.56 10.52
CA PRO A 65 4.75 2.18 10.02
C PRO A 65 3.85 2.00 8.79
N ALA A 66 2.74 2.74 8.70
CA ALA A 66 1.89 2.70 7.52
C ALA A 66 2.63 3.19 6.27
N ALA A 67 3.29 4.35 6.37
CA ALA A 67 4.07 4.93 5.29
C ALA A 67 5.25 4.03 4.87
N ILE A 68 5.95 3.43 5.84
CA ILE A 68 7.01 2.43 5.55
C ILE A 68 6.42 1.21 4.84
N GLY A 69 5.27 0.70 5.29
CA GLY A 69 4.60 -0.44 4.66
C GLY A 69 4.22 -0.18 3.20
N LEU A 70 3.77 1.05 2.87
CA LEU A 70 3.51 1.46 1.49
C LEU A 70 4.79 1.51 0.64
N ILE A 71 5.89 2.03 1.18
CA ILE A 71 7.18 2.05 0.47
C ILE A 71 7.68 0.62 0.22
N VAL A 72 7.62 -0.26 1.23
CA VAL A 72 8.08 -1.65 1.11
C VAL A 72 7.22 -2.42 0.12
N SER A 73 5.88 -2.36 0.23
CA SER A 73 4.98 -3.04 -0.70
C SER A 73 5.12 -2.53 -2.13
N GLY A 74 5.27 -1.22 -2.32
CA GLY A 74 5.56 -0.62 -3.61
C GLY A 74 6.91 -1.05 -4.17
N GLY A 75 7.97 -1.09 -3.35
CA GLY A 75 9.29 -1.55 -3.76
C GLY A 75 9.29 -3.02 -4.19
N VAL A 76 8.62 -3.89 -3.43
CA VAL A 76 8.43 -5.30 -3.80
C VAL A 76 7.65 -5.41 -5.12
N GLY A 77 6.59 -4.62 -5.28
CA GLY A 77 5.81 -4.59 -6.53
C GLY A 77 6.61 -4.16 -7.75
N VAL A 78 7.51 -3.17 -7.61
CA VAL A 78 8.43 -2.75 -8.69
C VAL A 78 9.37 -3.89 -9.07
N ILE A 79 10.00 -4.54 -8.09
CA ILE A 79 10.94 -5.66 -8.33
C ILE A 79 10.23 -6.79 -9.08
N PHE A 80 9.04 -7.19 -8.62
CA PHE A 80 8.26 -8.24 -9.27
C PHE A 80 7.77 -7.84 -10.67
N SER A 81 7.45 -6.56 -10.88
CA SER A 81 7.09 -6.05 -12.21
C SER A 81 8.28 -6.15 -13.18
N SER A 82 9.50 -5.86 -12.70
CA SER A 82 10.73 -6.03 -13.49
C SER A 82 11.03 -7.50 -13.81
N PHE A 83 10.81 -8.42 -12.86
CA PHE A 83 10.95 -9.86 -13.13
C PHE A 83 9.92 -10.37 -14.14
N HIS A 84 8.69 -9.85 -14.09
CA HIS A 84 7.65 -10.15 -15.06
C HIS A 84 8.01 -9.67 -16.48
N TRP A 85 8.62 -8.49 -16.58
CA TRP A 85 9.13 -7.96 -17.85
C TRP A 85 10.26 -8.80 -18.45
N GLN A 86 11.18 -9.28 -17.61
CA GLN A 86 12.28 -10.16 -18.03
C GLN A 86 11.81 -11.57 -18.45
N GLY A 87 10.51 -11.86 -18.38
CA GLY A 87 9.96 -13.17 -18.74
C GLY A 87 10.43 -14.28 -17.80
N ILE A 88 10.81 -13.94 -16.56
CA ILE A 88 11.11 -14.96 -15.55
C ILE A 88 9.80 -15.70 -15.28
N ASN A 89 9.76 -16.97 -15.69
CA ASN A 89 8.58 -17.82 -15.63
C ASN A 89 8.22 -18.15 -14.18
N PHE A 90 7.62 -17.19 -13.48
CA PHE A 90 6.87 -17.44 -12.27
C PHE A 90 5.44 -17.78 -12.67
N LEU A 91 5.00 -18.99 -12.29
CA LEU A 91 3.61 -19.38 -12.42
C LEU A 91 2.76 -18.34 -11.66
N GLY A 92 1.91 -17.60 -12.38
CA GLY A 92 1.07 -16.57 -11.78
C GLY A 92 1.78 -15.27 -11.37
N ALA A 93 2.81 -14.80 -12.10
CA ALA A 93 3.40 -13.48 -11.87
C ALA A 93 2.34 -12.35 -11.76
N ARG A 94 1.30 -12.40 -12.62
CA ARG A 94 0.13 -11.50 -12.56
C ARG A 94 -0.66 -11.66 -11.27
N ALA A 95 -0.89 -12.89 -10.81
CA ALA A 95 -1.56 -13.17 -9.54
C ALA A 95 -0.74 -12.66 -8.34
N PHE A 96 0.59 -12.76 -8.38
CA PHE A 96 1.47 -12.19 -7.36
C PHE A 96 1.42 -10.66 -7.34
N LEU A 97 1.51 -10.01 -8.50
CA LEU A 97 1.36 -8.55 -8.60
C LEU A 97 -0.01 -8.09 -8.07
N LEU A 98 -1.07 -8.83 -8.42
CA LEU A 98 -2.42 -8.59 -7.90
C LEU A 98 -2.49 -8.77 -6.38
N LEU A 99 -1.86 -9.82 -5.84
CA LEU A 99 -1.84 -10.08 -4.40
C LEU A 99 -1.11 -8.97 -3.65
N ILE A 100 0.04 -8.51 -4.14
CA ILE A 100 0.78 -7.37 -3.56
C ILE A 100 -0.09 -6.11 -3.61
N PHE A 101 -0.78 -5.89 -4.73
CA PHE A 101 -1.69 -4.75 -4.89
C PHE A 101 -2.86 -4.81 -3.89
N ILE A 102 -3.52 -5.96 -3.76
CA ILE A 102 -4.61 -6.16 -2.79
C ILE A 102 -4.10 -6.00 -1.36
N ALA A 103 -2.93 -6.55 -1.04
CA ALA A 103 -2.32 -6.41 0.28
C ALA A 103 -2.03 -4.93 0.61
N SER A 104 -1.53 -4.16 -0.37
CA SER A 104 -1.33 -2.72 -0.24
C SER A 104 -2.66 -1.97 0.02
N LEU A 105 -3.72 -2.31 -0.71
CA LEU A 105 -5.06 -1.74 -0.50
C LEU A 105 -5.62 -2.06 0.89
N VAL A 106 -5.55 -3.32 1.32
CA VAL A 106 -5.99 -3.75 2.65
C VAL A 106 -5.19 -3.03 3.73
N TRP A 107 -3.87 -2.92 3.57
CA TRP A 107 -3.00 -2.20 4.50
C TRP A 107 -3.40 -0.72 4.62
N THR A 108 -3.66 -0.06 3.48
CA THR A 108 -4.13 1.32 3.43
C THR A 108 -5.49 1.48 4.11
N ALA A 109 -6.43 0.56 3.87
CA ALA A 109 -7.75 0.59 4.51
C ALA A 109 -7.66 0.39 6.03
N VAL A 110 -6.84 -0.55 6.49
CA VAL A 110 -6.56 -0.77 7.93
C VAL A 110 -5.96 0.48 8.55
N PHE A 111 -5.00 1.12 7.88
CA PHE A 111 -4.42 2.39 8.33
C PHE A 111 -5.48 3.49 8.47
N VAL A 112 -6.31 3.71 7.44
CA VAL A 112 -7.37 4.73 7.47
C VAL A 112 -8.35 4.48 8.62
N TYR A 113 -8.72 3.21 8.83
CA TYR A 113 -9.60 2.83 9.94
C TYR A 113 -8.96 3.10 11.31
N LEU A 114 -7.71 2.69 11.51
CA LEU A 114 -6.98 2.93 12.76
C LEU A 114 -6.75 4.44 13.00
N TYR A 115 -6.45 5.18 11.94
CA TYR A 115 -6.26 6.64 11.98
C TYR A 115 -7.54 7.33 12.46
N ARG A 116 -8.70 7.00 11.87
CA ARG A 116 -9.98 7.62 12.25
C ARG A 116 -10.46 7.21 13.63
N LYS A 117 -10.32 5.94 14.02
CA LYS A 117 -10.95 5.41 15.24
C LYS A 117 -10.06 5.51 16.48
N LYS A 118 -8.74 5.28 16.35
CA LYS A 118 -7.83 5.23 17.52
C LYS A 118 -7.17 6.56 17.84
N ILE A 119 -6.84 7.39 16.84
CA ILE A 119 -6.10 8.63 17.08
C ILE A 119 -6.87 9.64 17.93
N PRO A 120 -8.17 9.91 17.73
CA PRO A 120 -8.87 10.91 18.54
C PRO A 120 -8.81 10.60 20.04
N GLY A 121 -9.06 9.35 20.42
CA GLY A 121 -9.01 8.91 21.81
C GLY A 121 -7.59 8.92 22.41
N GLN A 122 -6.57 8.63 21.60
CA GLN A 122 -5.17 8.69 22.06
C GLN A 122 -4.65 10.12 22.19
N SER A 123 -5.06 11.03 21.30
CA SER A 123 -4.73 12.46 21.36
C SER A 123 -5.28 13.09 22.64
N ILE A 124 -6.57 12.84 22.95
CA ILE A 124 -7.20 13.36 24.18
C ILE A 124 -6.47 12.86 25.43
N LYS A 125 -6.13 11.56 25.50
CA LYS A 125 -5.39 10.99 26.63
C LYS A 125 -3.98 11.57 26.76
N TYR A 126 -3.31 11.79 25.63
CA TYR A 126 -1.97 12.37 25.60
C TYR A 126 -1.97 13.83 26.09
N GLU A 127 -2.94 14.63 25.63
CA GLU A 127 -3.11 16.01 26.08
C GLU A 127 -3.50 16.10 27.55
N ALA A 128 -4.43 15.26 28.02
CA ALA A 128 -4.77 15.17 29.43
C ALA A 128 -3.55 14.79 30.30
N GLY A 129 -2.69 13.89 29.82
CA GLY A 129 -1.44 13.52 30.49
C GLY A 129 -0.43 14.67 30.58
N LEU A 130 -0.26 15.43 29.49
CA LEU A 130 0.59 16.63 29.46
C LEU A 130 0.10 17.70 30.42
N ILE A 131 -1.22 17.96 30.46
CA ILE A 131 -1.84 18.89 31.41
C ILE A 131 -1.59 18.40 32.83
N LYS A 132 -1.85 17.12 33.12
CA LYS A 132 -1.62 16.54 34.45
C LYS A 132 -0.17 16.73 34.91
N GLN A 133 0.82 16.41 34.06
CA GLN A 133 2.23 16.62 34.39
C GLN A 133 2.56 18.09 34.63
N LYS A 134 1.99 19.02 33.85
CA LYS A 134 2.28 20.45 33.99
C LYS A 134 1.74 21.04 35.30
N TYR A 135 0.59 20.56 35.79
CA TYR A 135 -0.08 21.15 36.96
C TYR A 135 0.04 20.33 38.26
N LEU A 136 0.33 19.03 38.17
CA LEU A 136 0.46 18.14 39.34
C LEU A 136 1.89 17.63 39.57
N SER A 137 2.87 18.17 38.84
CA SER A 137 4.29 18.02 39.18
C SER A 137 4.64 18.95 40.34
N LYS A 138 4.23 18.59 41.55
CA LYS A 138 4.85 19.04 42.80
C LYS A 138 5.18 17.82 43.64
#